data_AF-A0A1T5GI19-F1
#
_entry.id   AF-A0A1T5GI19-F1
#
_cell.length_a   1.000
_cell.length_b   1.000
_cell.length_c   1.000
_cell.angle_alpha   90.00
_cell.angle_beta   90.00
_cell.angle_gamma   90.00
#
_symmetry.space_group_name_H-M   'P 1'
#
loop_
_entity.id
_entity.type
_entity.pdbx_description
1 polymer ?
#
loop_
_entity_poly.entity_id
_entity_poly.type
_entity_poly.pdbx_seq_one_letter_code
_entity_poly.pdbx_strand_id
1 'polypeptide(L)'
;MQPANDNSPLYLPEQAIAQRILGPKAKVRWDSLALVLEREGLPRVDPLTGCRYWPAVREFLDRRHGIRQSALPSAADGVEVWQ
;
A
#
# COMPACT_ATOMS: atom_id res chain seq x y z
N MET A 1 -15.52 -15.25 -13.26
CA MET A 1 -14.91 -14.16 -12.48
C MET A 1 -13.57 -13.86 -13.14
N GLN A 2 -13.49 -12.88 -14.05
CA GLN A 2 -12.20 -12.54 -14.67
C GLN A 2 -11.30 -11.95 -13.57
N PRO A 3 -10.06 -12.44 -13.36
CA PRO A 3 -9.09 -11.62 -12.67
C PRO A 3 -8.98 -10.37 -13.53
N ALA A 4 -9.32 -9.21 -12.99
CA ALA A 4 -9.00 -7.96 -13.64
C ALA A 4 -7.47 -7.91 -13.73
N ASN A 5 -6.94 -8.46 -14.83
CA ASN A 5 -5.60 -8.17 -15.31
C ASN A 5 -5.66 -6.70 -15.72
N ASP A 6 -5.64 -5.84 -14.70
CA ASP A 6 -5.25 -4.45 -14.80
C ASP A 6 -3.90 -4.51 -15.54
N ASN A 7 -3.91 -4.26 -16.86
CA ASN A 7 -2.76 -4.33 -17.78
C ASN A 7 -1.74 -3.21 -17.49
N SER A 8 -1.64 -2.87 -16.22
CA SER A 8 -0.82 -1.81 -15.70
C SER A 8 0.58 -2.36 -15.51
N PRO A 9 1.59 -1.58 -15.88
CA PRO A 9 2.96 -1.98 -15.65
C PRO A 9 3.19 -2.28 -14.16
N LEU A 10 3.89 -3.38 -13.89
CA LEU A 10 4.18 -3.84 -12.54
C LEU A 10 4.99 -2.81 -11.74
N TYR A 11 5.85 -2.08 -12.45
CA TYR A 11 6.64 -0.98 -11.93
C TYR A 11 5.98 0.33 -12.36
N LEU A 12 5.59 1.14 -11.39
CA LEU A 12 5.02 2.45 -11.63
C LEU A 12 5.94 3.54 -11.08
N PRO A 13 6.15 4.64 -11.83
CA PRO A 13 6.85 5.80 -11.29
C PRO A 13 6.01 6.43 -10.17
N GLU A 14 6.66 7.17 -9.27
CA GLU A 14 5.98 7.76 -8.11
C GLU A 14 4.83 8.69 -8.49
N GLN A 15 4.91 9.38 -9.63
CA GLN A 15 3.80 10.17 -10.14
C GLN A 15 2.55 9.34 -10.45
N ALA A 16 2.73 8.17 -11.07
CA ALA A 16 1.61 7.30 -11.40
C ALA A 16 1.00 6.66 -10.15
N ILE A 17 1.85 6.30 -9.17
CA ILE A 17 1.41 5.83 -7.85
C ILE A 17 0.60 6.94 -7.14
N ALA A 18 1.15 8.16 -7.07
CA ALA A 18 0.50 9.31 -6.43
C ALA A 18 -0.87 9.60 -7.04
N GLN A 19 -0.96 9.59 -8.38
CA GLN A 19 -2.23 9.81 -9.08
C GLN A 19 -3.25 8.70 -8.82
N ARG A 20 -2.82 7.44 -8.71
CA ARG A 20 -3.74 6.32 -8.40
C ARG A 20 -4.30 6.40 -6.98
N ILE A 21 -3.47 6.76 -6.01
CA ILE A 21 -3.85 6.69 -4.59
C ILE A 21 -4.61 7.95 -4.18
N LEU A 22 -4.13 9.12 -4.59
CA LEU A 22 -4.59 10.40 -4.09
C LEU A 22 -5.24 11.28 -5.19
N GLY A 23 -5.22 10.83 -6.45
CA GLY A 23 -5.83 11.53 -7.57
C GLY A 23 -4.97 12.66 -8.18
N PRO A 24 -5.55 13.47 -9.08
CA PRO A 24 -4.81 14.39 -9.94
C PRO A 24 -4.13 15.57 -9.21
N LYS A 25 -4.43 15.84 -7.94
CA LYS A 25 -3.89 17.00 -7.18
C LYS A 25 -2.82 16.66 -6.14
N ALA A 26 -2.26 15.46 -6.19
CA ALA A 26 -1.65 14.89 -5.00
C ALA A 26 -0.14 14.64 -5.01
N LYS A 27 0.56 14.99 -6.09
CA LYS A 27 1.99 14.70 -6.24
C LYS A 27 2.85 15.22 -5.06
N VAL A 28 2.53 16.42 -4.54
CA VAL A 28 3.25 17.01 -3.39
C VAL A 28 2.96 16.27 -2.09
N ARG A 29 1.72 15.79 -1.90
CA ARG A 29 1.33 15.08 -0.67
C ARG A 29 1.86 13.65 -0.66
N TRP A 30 2.02 13.05 -1.83
CA TRP A 30 2.49 11.67 -1.96
C TRP A 30 3.90 11.49 -1.43
N ASP A 31 4.84 12.41 -1.67
CA ASP A 31 6.23 12.29 -1.19
C ASP A 31 6.31 12.18 0.34
N SER A 32 5.68 13.12 1.05
CA SER A 32 5.64 13.10 2.52
C SER A 32 4.87 11.88 3.05
N LEU A 33 3.79 11.47 2.39
CA LEU A 33 3.06 10.25 2.73
C LEU A 33 3.91 9.00 2.50
N ALA A 34 4.61 8.91 1.37
CA ALA A 34 5.44 7.77 1.01
C ALA A 34 6.54 7.57 2.05
N LEU A 35 7.17 8.65 2.53
CA LEU A 35 8.16 8.55 3.60
C LEU A 35 7.58 7.98 4.91
N VAL A 36 6.37 8.39 5.30
CA VAL A 36 5.69 7.85 6.48
C VAL A 36 5.31 6.39 6.25
N LEU A 37 4.72 6.09 5.10
CA LEU A 37 4.28 4.76 4.70
C LEU A 37 5.46 3.79 4.59
N GLU A 38 6.63 4.22 4.12
CA GLU A 38 7.85 3.42 4.07
C GLU A 38 8.35 3.02 5.46
N ARG A 39 8.09 3.84 6.48
CA ARG A 39 8.33 3.48 7.89
C ARG A 39 7.30 2.48 8.41
N GLU A 40 6.08 2.51 7.88
CA GLU A 40 5.02 1.53 8.19
C GLU A 40 5.19 0.20 7.42
N GLY A 41 6.03 0.14 6.39
CA GLY A 41 6.30 -1.07 5.60
C GLY A 41 5.92 -1.00 4.11
N LEU A 42 5.63 0.20 3.58
CA LEU A 42 5.47 0.41 2.14
C LEU A 42 6.76 0.06 1.40
N PRO A 43 6.69 -0.64 0.26
CA PRO A 43 7.87 -0.90 -0.57
C PRO A 43 8.52 0.40 -1.05
N ARG A 44 9.86 0.43 -0.91
CA ARG A 44 10.71 1.53 -1.38
C ARG A 44 10.79 1.57 -2.90
N VAL A 45 11.30 2.67 -3.44
CA VAL A 45 11.66 2.77 -4.86
C VAL A 45 12.77 1.79 -5.17
N ASP A 46 12.61 1.03 -6.25
CA ASP A 46 13.63 0.12 -6.75
C ASP A 46 14.76 0.92 -7.42
N PRO A 47 16.03 0.75 -7.01
CA PRO A 47 17.14 1.55 -7.52
C PRO A 47 17.54 1.22 -8.96
N LEU A 48 17.15 0.05 -9.48
CA LEU A 48 17.44 -0.37 -10.85
C LEU A 48 16.46 0.25 -11.86
N THR A 49 15.19 0.36 -11.48
CA THR A 49 14.10 0.84 -12.34
C THR A 49 13.66 2.28 -12.03
N GLY A 50 14.06 2.83 -10.88
CA GLY A 50 13.58 4.13 -10.40
C GLY A 50 12.07 4.14 -10.14
N CYS A 51 11.43 2.97 -10.03
CA CYS A 51 9.98 2.81 -9.94
C CYS A 51 9.61 2.00 -8.69
N ARG A 52 8.35 2.12 -8.26
CA ARG A 52 7.81 1.31 -7.16
C ARG A 52 7.00 0.14 -7.70
N TYR A 53 7.12 -1.01 -7.06
CA TYR A 53 6.36 -2.21 -7.43
C TYR A 53 4.89 -2.07 -6.99
N TRP A 54 4.01 -1.79 -7.93
CA TRP A 54 2.59 -1.51 -7.68
C TRP A 54 1.84 -2.65 -6.97
N PRO A 55 2.04 -3.93 -7.32
CA PRO A 55 1.32 -5.01 -6.63
C PRO A 55 1.61 -5.05 -5.12
N ALA A 56 2.84 -4.74 -4.70
CA ALA A 56 3.19 -4.66 -3.28
C ALA A 56 2.62 -3.40 -2.61
N VAL A 57 2.66 -2.25 -3.29
CA VAL A 57 1.99 -1.02 -2.80
C VAL A 57 0.50 -1.26 -2.59
N ARG A 58 -0.16 -1.88 -3.57
CA ARG A 58 -1.57 -2.26 -3.50
C ARG A 58 -1.81 -3.20 -2.34
N GLU A 59 -1.02 -4.25 -2.18
CA GLU A 59 -1.17 -5.21 -1.09
C GLU A 59 -1.00 -4.54 0.29
N PHE A 60 -0.05 -3.63 0.45
CA PHE A 60 0.12 -2.85 1.68
C PHE A 60 -1.13 -2.02 2.00
N LEU A 61 -1.68 -1.32 1.00
CA LEU A 61 -2.91 -0.54 1.17
C LEU A 61 -4.13 -1.44 1.44
N ASP A 62 -4.22 -2.58 0.77
CA ASP A 62 -5.29 -3.57 0.93
C ASP A 62 -5.31 -4.14 2.35
N ARG A 63 -4.12 -4.42 2.92
CA ARG A 63 -3.94 -4.80 4.33
C ARG A 63 -4.35 -3.66 5.27
N ARG A 64 -3.92 -2.43 4.98
CA ARG A 64 -4.23 -1.24 5.81
C ARG A 64 -5.73 -0.96 5.90
N HIS A 65 -6.46 -1.16 4.79
CA HIS A 65 -7.91 -0.97 4.72
C HIS A 65 -8.70 -2.22 5.09
N GLY A 66 -8.04 -3.30 5.50
CA GLY A 66 -8.69 -4.54 5.94
C GLY A 66 -9.37 -5.34 4.82
N ILE A 67 -9.10 -5.02 3.55
CA ILE A 67 -9.63 -5.74 2.37
C ILE A 67 -8.94 -7.11 2.24
N ARG A 68 -7.65 -7.22 2.59
CA ARG A 68 -6.91 -8.49 2.68
C ARG A 68 -7.09 -9.20 4.01
N GLN A 69 -8.30 -9.26 4.55
CA GLN A 69 -8.59 -10.22 5.61
C GLN A 69 -8.97 -11.56 4.97
N SER A 70 -7.97 -12.22 4.37
CA SER A 70 -8.03 -13.68 4.22
C SER A 70 -7.83 -14.29 5.61
N ALA A 71 -8.94 -14.38 6.35
CA ALA A 71 -9.20 -15.25 7.49
C ALA A 71 -7.98 -15.74 8.28
N LEU A 72 -7.52 -14.97 9.26
CA LEU A 72 -7.13 -15.47 10.59
C LEU A 72 -7.31 -14.32 11.60
N PRO A 73 -8.28 -14.37 12.54
CA PRO A 73 -8.24 -13.52 13.71
C PRO A 73 -7.08 -14.01 14.61
N SER A 74 -5.90 -13.42 14.49
CA SER A 74 -4.92 -13.50 15.57
C SER A 74 -5.31 -12.48 16.63
N ALA A 75 -6.14 -12.93 17.56
CA ALA A 75 -6.28 -12.29 18.85
C ALA A 75 -4.94 -12.37 19.61
N ALA A 76 -4.52 -11.24 20.17
CA ALA A 76 -3.78 -11.05 21.42
C ALA A 76 -3.29 -9.58 21.41
N ASP A 77 -3.49 -8.75 22.43
CA ASP A 77 -3.69 -9.03 23.83
C ASP A 77 -4.28 -7.79 24.53
N GLY A 78 -5.10 -8.04 25.55
CA GLY A 78 -5.70 -6.99 26.37
C GLY A 78 -6.88 -7.54 27.17
N VAL A 79 -6.65 -8.63 27.90
CA VAL A 79 -7.55 -9.04 28.97
C VAL A 79 -7.45 -8.04 30.12
N GLU A 80 -8.42 -7.14 30.23
CA GLU A 80 -8.65 -6.38 31.46
C GLU A 80 -9.94 -6.92 32.09
N VAL A 81 -9.80 -7.91 32.98
CA VAL A 81 -10.90 -8.49 33.77
C VAL A 81 -10.59 -8.40 35.26
N TRP A 82 -10.58 -7.22 35.90
CA TRP A 82 -10.58 -7.19 37.38
C TRP A 82 -11.33 -5.99 37.97
N GLN A 83 -12.45 -6.35 38.63
CA GLN A 83 -13.26 -5.70 39.68
C GLN A 83 -14.09 -4.44 39.38
#